data_AF-A0A2J8PEK1-F1
#
_entry.id   AF-A0A2J8PEK1-F1
#
_cell.length_a   1.000
_cell.length_b   1.000
_cell.length_c   1.000
_cell.angle_alpha   90.00
_cell.angle_beta   90.00
_cell.angle_gamma   90.00
#
_symmetry.space_group_name_H-M   'P 1'
#
loop_
_entity.id
_entity.type
_entity.pdbx_description
1 polymer ?
#
loop_
_entity_poly.entity_id
_entity_poly.type
_entity_poly.pdbx_seq_one_letter_code
_entity_poly.pdbx_strand_id
1 'polypeptide(L)'
;MAENLKRLVSNETLRTLQEKLDFWLKEYNTNTCDQNLNHCLELIEQVAKVQGQLFGILTAAAQEGGRNDGVETIKSRLLPWLEASFTAASMGKSVDSKVPSLQA
;
A
#
# COMPACT_ATOMS: atom_id res chain seq x y z
N MET A 1 3.99 16.85 17.64
CA MET A 1 3.37 16.04 16.56
C MET A 1 3.15 14.56 16.90
N ALA A 2 3.69 14.03 17.99
CA ALA A 2 3.45 12.64 18.42
C ALA A 2 1.97 12.28 18.63
N GLU A 3 1.07 13.27 18.76
CA GLU A 3 -0.37 13.04 18.90
C GLU A 3 -1.01 12.39 17.66
N ASN A 4 -0.49 12.67 16.44
CA ASN A 4 -0.95 12.00 15.22
C ASN A 4 -0.56 10.52 15.22
N LEU A 5 0.67 10.22 15.67
CA LEU A 5 1.14 8.85 15.85
C LEU A 5 0.37 8.13 16.96
N LYS A 6 0.14 8.80 18.09
CA LYS A 6 -0.64 8.27 19.21
C LYS A 6 -2.06 7.94 18.77
N ARG A 7 -2.70 8.81 17.99
CA ARG A 7 -4.02 8.56 17.40
C ARG A 7 -4.02 7.36 16.46
N LEU A 8 -3.00 7.21 15.61
CA LEU A 8 -2.87 6.06 14.72
C LEU A 8 -2.74 4.75 15.51
N VAL A 9 -1.92 4.74 16.56
CA VAL A 9 -1.75 3.58 17.45
C VAL A 9 -3.05 3.26 18.19
N SER A 10 -3.75 4.28 18.68
CA SER A 10 -5.00 4.11 19.46
C SER A 10 -6.23 3.73 18.63
N ASN A 11 -6.23 3.91 17.30
CA ASN A 11 -7.41 3.67 16.47
C ASN A 11 -7.63 2.17 16.14
N GLU A 12 -6.74 1.28 16.58
CA GLU A 12 -6.82 -0.18 16.31
C GLU A 12 -6.91 -0.57 14.82
N THR A 13 -6.77 0.38 13.89
CA THR A 13 -6.96 0.19 12.46
C THR A 13 -6.06 -0.91 11.89
N LEU A 14 -4.82 -1.01 12.40
CA LEU A 14 -3.88 -2.07 12.04
C LEU A 14 -4.31 -3.45 12.57
N ARG A 15 -4.93 -3.51 13.76
CA ARG A 15 -5.48 -4.75 14.30
C ARG A 15 -6.69 -5.21 13.49
N THR A 16 -7.61 -4.31 13.17
CA THR A 16 -8.75 -4.62 12.31
C THR A 16 -8.32 -5.10 10.92
N LEU A 17 -7.26 -4.50 10.35
CA LEU A 17 -6.70 -4.96 9.07
C LEU A 17 -6.18 -6.40 9.16
N GLN A 18 -5.45 -6.74 10.23
CA GLN A 18 -4.96 -8.10 10.47
C GLN A 18 -6.12 -9.10 10.62
N GLU A 19 -7.13 -8.77 11.43
CA GLU A 19 -8.30 -9.63 11.65
C GLU A 19 -9.06 -9.92 10.34
N LYS A 20 -9.19 -8.91 9.46
CA LYS A 20 -9.83 -9.08 8.15
C LYS A 20 -9.00 -9.93 7.19
N LEU A 21 -7.67 -9.82 7.22
CA LEU A 21 -6.78 -10.71 6.47
C LEU A 21 -6.91 -12.15 6.93
N ASP A 22 -6.92 -12.39 8.24
CA ASP A 22 -7.07 -13.73 8.83
C ASP A 22 -8.44 -14.34 8.47
N PHE A 23 -9.50 -13.54 8.54
CA PHE A 23 -10.83 -13.94 8.09
C PHE A 23 -10.83 -14.30 6.60
N TRP A 24 -10.26 -13.44 5.76
CA TRP A 24 -10.22 -13.69 4.32
C TRP A 24 -9.43 -14.95 3.98
N LEU A 25 -8.28 -15.18 4.61
CA LEU A 25 -7.49 -16.40 4.44
C LEU A 25 -8.29 -17.66 4.78
N LYS A 26 -9.05 -17.61 5.88
CA LYS A 26 -9.88 -18.73 6.33
C LYS A 26 -10.98 -19.07 5.33
N GLU A 27 -11.64 -18.06 4.76
CA GLU A 27 -12.78 -18.22 3.84
C GLU A 27 -12.38 -18.22 2.35
N TYR A 28 -11.09 -18.08 2.02
CA TYR A 28 -10.65 -17.85 0.64
C TYR A 28 -11.15 -18.93 -0.34
N ASN A 29 -11.06 -20.21 0.07
CA ASN A 29 -11.44 -21.35 -0.77
C ASN A 29 -12.95 -21.61 -0.78
N THR A 30 -13.72 -21.03 0.15
CA THR A 30 -15.18 -21.12 0.21
C THR A 30 -15.86 -19.96 -0.50
N ASN A 31 -15.17 -18.84 -0.63
CA ASN A 31 -15.62 -17.64 -1.32
C ASN A 31 -15.66 -17.79 -2.85
N THR A 32 -16.58 -17.08 -3.48
CA THR A 32 -16.56 -16.85 -4.93
C THR A 32 -15.43 -15.90 -5.31
N CYS A 33 -15.10 -15.86 -6.61
CA CYS A 33 -14.13 -14.89 -7.16
C CYS A 33 -14.50 -13.46 -6.77
N ASP A 34 -15.76 -13.05 -6.95
CA ASP A 34 -16.21 -11.69 -6.62
C ASP A 34 -16.11 -11.38 -5.12
N GLN A 35 -16.39 -12.36 -4.25
CA GLN A 35 -16.21 -12.19 -2.80
C GLN A 35 -14.73 -11.98 -2.45
N ASN A 36 -13.83 -12.78 -3.03
CA ASN A 36 -12.39 -12.62 -2.82
C ASN A 36 -11.87 -11.28 -3.36
N LEU A 37 -12.36 -10.83 -4.51
CA LEU A 37 -12.03 -9.50 -5.04
C LEU A 37 -12.51 -8.38 -4.12
N ASN A 38 -13.73 -8.47 -3.60
CA ASN A 38 -14.28 -7.48 -2.67
C ASN A 38 -13.50 -7.43 -1.36
N HIS A 39 -13.14 -8.58 -0.77
CA HIS A 39 -12.28 -8.62 0.41
C HIS A 39 -10.92 -7.97 0.16
N CYS A 40 -10.30 -8.26 -0.98
CA CYS A 40 -9.04 -7.64 -1.37
C CYS A 40 -9.17 -6.11 -1.52
N LEU A 41 -10.22 -5.63 -2.19
CA LEU A 41 -10.48 -4.19 -2.35
C LEU A 41 -10.70 -3.49 -1.01
N GLU A 42 -11.45 -4.10 -0.09
CA GLU A 42 -11.69 -3.56 1.25
C GLU A 42 -10.40 -3.45 2.08
N LEU A 43 -9.49 -4.42 1.93
CA LEU A 43 -8.17 -4.39 2.56
C LEU A 43 -7.29 -3.29 1.96
N ILE A 44 -7.29 -3.15 0.62
CA ILE A 44 -6.57 -2.06 -0.07
C ILE A 44 -7.08 -0.70 0.39
N GLU A 45 -8.39 -0.51 0.53
CA GLU A 45 -8.97 0.76 1.00
C GLU A 45 -8.51 1.10 2.43
N GLN A 46 -8.48 0.10 3.32
CA GLN A 46 -7.98 0.29 4.70
C GLN A 46 -6.48 0.60 4.73
N VAL A 47 -5.67 -0.10 3.93
CA VAL A 47 -4.25 0.20 3.77
C VAL A 47 -4.06 1.64 3.26
N ALA A 48 -4.84 2.08 2.27
CA ALA A 48 -4.77 3.44 1.76
C ALA A 48 -5.07 4.50 2.84
N LYS A 49 -6.03 4.24 3.74
CA LYS A 49 -6.33 5.11 4.88
C LYS A 49 -5.15 5.21 5.84
N VAL A 50 -4.57 4.07 6.23
CA VAL A 50 -3.37 4.03 7.10
C VAL A 50 -2.18 4.71 6.43
N GLN A 51 -1.98 4.46 5.14
CA GLN A 51 -0.92 5.08 4.35
C GLN A 51 -1.08 6.61 4.32
N GLY A 52 -2.29 7.13 4.13
CA GLY A 52 -2.58 8.57 4.21
C GLY A 52 -2.25 9.17 5.58
N GLN A 53 -2.58 8.47 6.67
CA GLN A 53 -2.23 8.90 8.03
C GLN A 53 -0.71 8.92 8.25
N LEU A 54 0.00 7.90 7.76
CA LEU A 54 1.46 7.83 7.81
C LEU A 54 2.12 8.93 6.98
N PHE A 55 1.58 9.29 5.81
CA PHE A 55 2.06 10.46 5.05
C PHE A 55 1.86 11.77 5.78
N GLY A 56 0.74 11.92 6.50
CA GLY A 56 0.53 13.05 7.40
C GLY A 56 1.61 13.13 8.47
N ILE A 57 1.92 12.01 9.13
CA ILE A 57 2.99 11.93 10.15
C ILE A 57 4.36 12.22 9.53
N LEU A 58 4.67 11.64 8.37
CA LEU A 58 5.94 11.85 7.65
C LEU A 58 6.15 13.32 7.29
N THR A 59 5.13 13.97 6.73
CA THR A 59 5.19 15.39 6.35
C THR A 59 5.44 16.25 7.57
N ALA A 60 4.73 15.96 8.65
CA ALA A 60 4.87 16.68 9.90
C ALA A 60 6.29 16.48 10.48
N ALA A 61 6.78 15.23 10.56
CA ALA A 61 8.14 14.93 11.03
C ALA A 61 9.23 15.60 10.17
N ALA A 62 9.05 15.66 8.84
CA ALA A 62 9.97 16.33 7.94
C ALA A 62 10.04 17.85 8.17
N GLN A 63 8.96 18.47 8.64
CA GLN A 63 8.94 19.89 8.98
C GLN A 63 9.64 20.21 10.31
N GLU A 64 9.85 19.22 11.19
CA GLU A 64 10.59 19.40 12.43
C GLU A 64 12.12 19.50 12.20
N GLY A 65 12.63 18.99 11.06
CA GLY A 65 14.06 18.84 10.76
C GLY A 65 14.82 20.10 10.33
N GLY A 66 14.39 21.32 10.67
CA GLY A 66 15.05 22.54 10.20
C GLY A 66 14.93 22.74 8.67
N ARG A 67 15.72 23.68 8.12
CA ARG A 67 15.52 24.15 6.73
C ARG A 67 16.04 23.12 5.71
N ASN A 68 15.12 22.32 5.17
CA ASN A 68 15.20 21.42 4.00
C ASN A 68 15.63 19.95 4.21
N ASP A 69 16.14 19.54 5.37
CA ASP A 69 16.64 18.16 5.54
C ASP A 69 15.52 17.10 5.47
N GLY A 70 14.35 17.41 6.03
CA GLY A 70 13.18 16.54 5.93
C GLY A 70 12.63 16.43 4.50
N VAL A 71 12.72 17.51 3.72
CA VAL A 71 12.25 17.54 2.32
C VAL A 71 13.15 16.69 1.43
N GLU A 72 14.46 16.77 1.62
CA GLU A 72 15.42 15.96 0.85
C GLU A 72 15.30 14.46 1.20
N THR A 73 14.98 14.14 2.46
CA THR A 73 14.65 12.76 2.87
C THR A 73 13.40 12.23 2.16
N ILE A 74 12.35 13.05 2.04
CA ILE A 74 11.13 12.67 1.31
C ILE A 74 11.44 12.44 -0.17
N LYS A 75 12.14 13.37 -0.82
CA LYS A 75 12.46 13.25 -2.25
C LYS A 75 13.31 12.03 -2.57
N SER A 76 14.33 11.76 -1.76
CA SER A 76 15.28 10.67 -2.01
C SER A 76 14.73 9.27 -1.72
N ARG A 77 13.74 9.15 -0.82
CA ARG A 77 13.22 7.83 -0.38
C ARG A 77 11.78 7.55 -0.80
N LEU A 78 10.88 8.53 -0.67
CA LEU A 78 9.46 8.31 -0.92
C LEU A 78 9.14 8.28 -2.42
N LEU A 79 9.71 9.22 -3.21
CA LEU A 79 9.40 9.31 -4.64
C LEU A 79 9.83 8.05 -5.42
N PRO A 80 11.06 7.53 -5.26
CA PRO A 80 11.45 6.30 -5.95
C PRO A 80 10.60 5.10 -5.56
N TRP A 81 10.17 5.03 -4.30
CA TRP A 81 9.29 3.96 -3.83
C TRP A 81 7.88 4.05 -4.45
N LEU A 82 7.32 5.26 -4.59
CA LEU A 82 6.04 5.47 -5.27
C LEU A 82 6.12 5.08 -6.74
N GLU A 83 7.15 5.53 -7.45
CA GLU A 83 7.39 5.17 -8.85
C GLU A 83 7.44 3.65 -9.03
N ALA A 84 8.25 2.96 -8.22
CA ALA A 84 8.35 1.50 -8.25
C ALA A 84 7.01 0.81 -7.95
N SER A 85 6.22 1.36 -7.01
CA SER A 85 4.90 0.80 -6.65
C SER A 85 3.88 0.94 -7.78
N PHE A 86 3.88 2.05 -8.51
CA PHE A 86 3.02 2.24 -9.68
C PHE A 86 3.45 1.36 -10.88
N THR A 87 4.75 1.16 -11.08
CA THR A 87 5.27 0.23 -12.10
C THR A 87 4.93 -1.23 -11.76
N ALA A 88 5.03 -1.65 -10.50
CA ALA A 88 4.67 -3.00 -10.08
C ALA A 88 3.16 -3.29 -10.27
N ALA A 89 2.30 -2.32 -9.95
CA ALA A 89 0.85 -2.45 -10.15
C ALA A 89 0.44 -2.57 -11.64
N SER A 90 1.25 -2.03 -12.55
CA SER A 90 0.99 -2.09 -14.00
C SER A 90 1.52 -3.37 -14.67
N MET A 91 2.48 -4.07 -14.04
CA MET A 91 3.02 -5.35 -14.54
C MET A 91 2.15 -6.58 -14.25
N GLY A 92 0.97 -6.42 -13.65
CA GLY A 92 -0.01 -7.51 -13.49
C GLY A 92 -0.58 -8.09 -14.80
N LYS A 93 -0.18 -7.54 -15.97
CA LYS A 93 -0.47 -8.13 -17.27
C LYS A 93 0.75 -8.91 -17.75
N SER A 94 0.73 -10.23 -17.56
CA SER A 94 1.43 -11.13 -18.47
C SER A 94 0.88 -10.85 -19.87
N VAL A 95 1.65 -10.14 -20.69
CA VAL A 95 1.41 -10.16 -22.13
C VAL A 95 2.17 -11.37 -22.64
N ASP A 96 1.50 -12.51 -22.56
CA ASP A 96 1.82 -13.66 -23.39
C ASP A 96 1.63 -13.20 -24.84
N SER A 97 2.73 -12.84 -25.49
CA SER A 97 2.77 -12.61 -26.93
C SER A 97 3.83 -13.50 -27.52
N LYS A 98 3.44 -14.78 -27.63
CA LYS A 98 3.67 -15.64 -28.80
C LYS A 98 4.73 -15.08 -29.76
N VAL A 99 5.97 -15.51 -29.58
CA VAL A 99 6.99 -15.41 -30.64
C VAL A 99 6.51 -16.29 -31.80
N PRO A 100 6.28 -15.76 -33.01
CA PRO A 100 6.06 -16.64 -34.16
C PRO A 100 7.39 -17.30 -34.48
N SER A 101 7.47 -18.61 -34.24
CA SER A 101 8.45 -19.47 -34.89
C SER A 101 8.20 -19.42 -36.40
N LEU A 102 9.11 -18.81 -37.14
CA LEU A 102 9.26 -19.07 -38.57
C LEU A 102 10.73 -19.41 -38.84
N GLN A 103 10.93 -20.71 -38.98
CA GLN A 103 12.07 -21.32 -39.66
C GLN A 103 12.19 -20.75 -41.07
N ALA A 104 13.42 -20.54 -41.51
CA ALA A 104 13.86 -20.62 -42.90
C ALA A 104 15.17 -21.41 -42.93
#